data_AF-A0A0J7KW49-F1
#
_entry.id   AF-A0A0J7KW49-F1
#
_cell.length_a   1.000
_cell.length_b   1.000
_cell.length_c   1.000
_cell.angle_alpha   90.00
_cell.angle_beta   90.00
_cell.angle_gamma   90.00
#
_symmetry.space_group_name_H-M   'P 1'
#
loop_
_entity.id
_entity.type
_entity.pdbx_description
1 polymer ?
#
loop_
_entity_poly.entity_id
_entity_poly.type
_entity_poly.pdbx_seq_one_letter_code
_entity_poly.pdbx_strand_id
1 'polypeptide(L)'
;MATCDANYCFTSIHVGDYGSLPDSSVFSATEFGQAVENDTLNAPPPSPLPGTDIMMPYFLVGDEIFPLRHNLMRPYSRRNRLTETQRIYNYRHSRPRRVIENAFGILTTRWRILRTTVALLPHSVENIVYATVCLHNFIMKREQHQQGFKQYCPPAYVDQEDGDRHIIPGEWRNDAQALNIQNLHRVGGNRAGAAAVNQRDILADYLANHEEGQVPWQWSVVFRGRNINVP
;
A
#
# COMPACT_ATOMS: atom_id res chain seq x y z
N MET A 1 -0.29 -4.14 12.41
CA MET A 1 -0.26 -3.18 11.27
C MET A 1 1.15 -3.03 10.74
N ALA A 2 1.34 -2.65 9.47
CA ALA A 2 2.67 -2.37 8.93
C ALA A 2 2.64 -1.35 7.79
N THR A 3 3.79 -0.76 7.48
CA THR A 3 4.06 -0.04 6.24
C THR A 3 5.29 -0.62 5.55
N CYS A 4 5.41 -0.45 4.24
CA CYS A 4 6.58 -0.87 3.48
C CYS A 4 6.99 0.18 2.45
N ASP A 5 8.22 0.08 1.97
CA ASP A 5 8.71 0.85 0.83
C ASP A 5 8.44 0.13 -0.51
N ALA A 6 8.81 0.77 -1.61
CA ALA A 6 8.67 0.24 -2.97
C ALA A 6 9.47 -1.05 -3.23
N ASN A 7 10.41 -1.38 -2.35
CA ASN A 7 11.28 -2.55 -2.44
C ASN A 7 10.81 -3.70 -1.55
N TYR A 8 9.54 -3.65 -1.14
CA TYR A 8 8.90 -4.64 -0.27
C TYR A 8 9.54 -4.73 1.13
N CYS A 9 10.39 -3.77 1.53
CA CYS A 9 10.96 -3.73 2.87
C CYS A 9 9.99 -3.06 3.83
N PHE A 10 9.74 -3.68 4.98
CA PHE A 10 8.90 -3.10 6.02
C PHE A 10 9.61 -1.90 6.66
N THR A 11 8.91 -0.76 6.76
CA THR A 11 9.43 0.49 7.33
C THR A 11 8.89 0.74 8.73
N SER A 12 7.72 0.18 9.05
CA SER A 12 7.12 0.18 10.38
C SER A 12 6.30 -1.09 10.54
N ILE A 13 6.32 -1.68 11.74
CA ILE A 13 5.46 -2.80 12.10
C ILE A 13 5.02 -2.69 13.55
N HIS A 14 3.74 -2.99 13.78
CA HIS A 14 3.13 -3.12 15.09
C HIS A 14 2.42 -4.46 15.18
N VAL A 15 2.71 -5.20 16.25
CA VAL A 15 2.24 -6.58 16.51
C VAL A 15 1.74 -6.65 17.95
N GLY A 16 0.68 -7.44 18.20
CA GLY A 16 0.23 -7.76 19.56
C GLY A 16 -1.22 -7.37 19.87
N ASP A 17 -1.94 -6.72 18.95
CA ASP A 17 -3.34 -6.37 19.20
C ASP A 17 -4.29 -7.56 19.03
N TYR A 18 -5.40 -7.50 19.75
CA TYR A 18 -6.49 -8.45 19.59
C TYR A 18 -7.15 -8.29 18.21
N GLY A 19 -7.31 -9.38 17.46
CA GLY A 19 -7.99 -9.38 16.16
C GLY A 19 -9.47 -8.99 16.19
N SER A 20 -10.06 -8.81 17.38
CA SER A 20 -11.40 -8.27 17.56
C SER A 20 -11.46 -6.74 17.53
N LEU A 21 -10.31 -6.06 17.64
CA LEU A 21 -10.25 -4.60 17.62
C LEU A 21 -10.36 -4.08 16.19
N PRO A 22 -11.16 -3.02 15.94
CA PRO A 22 -11.17 -2.35 14.66
C PRO A 22 -9.77 -1.85 14.26
N ASP A 23 -9.36 -2.07 13.01
CA ASP A 23 -8.03 -1.64 12.54
C ASP A 23 -7.80 -0.13 12.68
N SER A 24 -8.87 0.68 12.59
CA SER A 24 -8.76 2.12 12.80
C SER A 24 -8.41 2.47 14.26
N SER A 25 -8.91 1.68 15.22
CA SER A 25 -8.57 1.83 16.64
C SER A 25 -7.16 1.36 16.95
N VAL A 26 -6.74 0.25 16.34
CA VAL A 26 -5.36 -0.24 16.40
C VAL A 26 -4.42 0.82 15.86
N PHE A 27 -4.71 1.35 14.66
CA PHE A 27 -3.92 2.39 14.03
C PHE A 27 -3.71 3.59 14.95
N SER A 28 -4.79 4.21 15.44
CA SER A 28 -4.69 5.40 16.31
C SER A 28 -3.97 5.13 17.63
N ALA A 29 -3.96 3.87 18.09
CA ALA A 29 -3.26 3.48 19.30
C ALA A 29 -1.75 3.24 19.08
N THR A 30 -1.32 2.91 17.86
CA THR A 30 0.10 2.69 17.55
C THR A 30 0.90 3.99 17.60
N GLU A 31 2.18 3.92 18.00
CA GLU A 31 3.12 5.05 17.93
C GLU A 31 3.19 5.64 16.50
N PHE A 32 3.19 4.76 15.50
CA PHE A 32 3.18 5.16 14.10
C PHE A 32 1.92 5.94 13.72
N GLY A 33 0.74 5.46 14.12
CA GLY A 33 -0.51 6.16 13.87
C GLY A 33 -0.56 7.49 14.59
N GLN A 34 -0.13 7.56 15.85
CA GLN A 34 0.00 8.83 16.57
C GLN A 34 0.95 9.80 15.86
N ALA A 35 2.05 9.31 15.29
CA ALA A 35 2.97 10.14 14.51
C ALA A 35 2.34 10.66 13.21
N VAL A 36 1.50 9.87 12.55
CA VAL A 36 0.67 10.31 11.41
C VAL A 36 -0.34 11.36 11.87
N GLU A 37 -1.01 11.15 13.01
CA GLU A 37 -2.05 12.07 13.48
C GLU A 37 -1.52 13.42 13.93
N ASN A 38 -0.33 13.43 14.53
CA ASN A 38 0.33 14.62 15.08
C ASN A 38 1.37 15.25 14.13
N ASP A 39 1.51 14.73 12.92
CA ASP A 39 2.46 15.20 11.90
C ASP A 39 3.94 15.16 12.33
N THR A 40 4.31 14.13 13.09
CA THR A 40 5.68 13.95 13.63
C THR A 40 6.48 12.86 12.90
N LEU A 41 5.99 12.40 11.74
CA LEU A 41 6.71 11.45 10.87
C LEU A 41 8.01 12.01 10.27
N ASN A 42 8.25 13.32 10.39
CA ASN A 42 9.40 14.01 9.79
C ASN A 42 9.53 13.71 8.28
N ALA A 43 8.40 13.74 7.58
CA ALA A 43 8.39 13.58 6.13
C ALA A 43 9.25 14.66 5.46
N PRO A 44 9.88 14.37 4.30
CA PRO A 44 10.60 15.38 3.55
C PRO A 44 9.69 16.58 3.22
N PRO A 45 10.26 17.78 3.05
CA PRO A 45 9.49 18.93 2.61
C PRO A 45 8.79 18.63 1.27
N PRO A 46 7.64 19.28 0.99
CA PRO A 46 6.95 19.12 -0.29
C PRO A 46 7.87 19.34 -1.49
N SER A 47 7.64 18.58 -2.56
CA SER A 47 8.37 18.71 -3.83
C SER A 47 7.38 18.87 -4.98
N PRO A 48 7.76 19.53 -6.09
CA PRO A 48 6.88 19.65 -7.25
C PRO A 48 6.51 18.26 -7.81
N LEU A 49 5.26 18.12 -8.27
CA LEU A 49 4.87 16.98 -9.10
C LEU A 49 5.67 17.01 -10.41
N PRO A 50 6.04 15.83 -10.96
CA PRO A 50 6.82 15.76 -12.19
C PRO A 50 6.25 16.64 -13.32
N GLY A 51 7.10 17.46 -13.92
CA GLY A 51 6.71 18.33 -15.03
C GLY A 51 5.76 19.49 -14.67
N THR A 52 5.64 19.84 -13.39
CA THR A 52 4.80 20.96 -12.92
C THR A 52 5.46 21.75 -11.80
N ASP A 53 4.91 22.92 -11.48
CA ASP A 53 5.27 23.69 -10.27
C ASP A 53 4.33 23.40 -9.08
N ILE A 54 3.49 22.35 -9.19
CA ILE A 54 2.52 22.00 -8.16
C ILE A 54 3.25 21.30 -7.01
N MET A 55 3.46 22.01 -5.90
CA MET A 55 4.08 21.45 -4.70
C MET A 55 3.16 20.40 -4.05
N MET A 56 3.66 19.17 -3.92
CA MET A 56 2.95 18.05 -3.31
C MET A 56 3.71 17.56 -2.06
N PRO A 57 3.07 17.53 -0.88
CA PRO A 57 3.68 16.90 0.29
C PRO A 57 3.80 15.40 0.10
N TYR A 58 4.81 14.80 0.74
CA TYR A 58 4.91 13.35 0.82
C TYR A 58 3.81 12.77 1.72
N PHE A 59 3.28 11.61 1.34
CA PHE A 59 2.20 10.95 2.06
C PHE A 59 2.29 9.43 1.98
N LEU A 60 1.68 8.76 2.96
CA LEU A 60 1.45 7.33 2.97
C LEU A 60 0.21 6.99 2.15
N VAL A 61 0.21 5.80 1.55
CA VAL A 61 -0.94 5.25 0.83
C VAL A 61 -1.66 4.28 1.76
N GLY A 62 -2.90 4.60 2.11
CA GLY A 62 -3.76 3.79 2.98
C GLY A 62 -5.02 3.28 2.27
N ASP A 63 -5.57 2.19 2.79
CA ASP A 63 -6.90 1.71 2.41
C ASP A 63 -8.03 2.67 2.83
N GLU A 64 -9.23 2.43 2.27
CA GLU A 64 -10.43 3.26 2.52
C GLU A 64 -10.80 3.35 4.02
N ILE A 65 -10.38 2.36 4.81
CA ILE A 65 -10.65 2.29 6.26
C ILE A 65 -9.92 3.37 7.06
N PHE A 66 -8.79 3.86 6.57
CA PHE A 66 -8.00 4.87 7.27
C PHE A 66 -8.60 6.26 7.12
N PRO A 67 -8.32 7.20 8.04
CA PRO A 67 -8.71 8.59 7.86
C PRO A 67 -7.95 9.21 6.67
N LEU A 68 -8.60 10.12 5.95
CA LEU A 68 -7.93 10.95 4.94
C LEU A 68 -7.24 12.13 5.64
N ARG A 69 -5.92 12.22 5.51
CA ARG A 69 -5.05 13.27 6.07
C ARG A 69 -4.02 13.71 5.02
N HIS A 70 -3.38 14.85 5.18
CA HIS A 70 -2.37 15.34 4.23
C HIS A 70 -1.18 14.37 4.08
N ASN A 71 -0.82 13.68 5.16
CA ASN A 71 0.24 12.69 5.23
C ASN A 71 -0.25 11.22 5.10
N LEU A 72 -1.56 10.99 4.94
CA LEU A 72 -2.16 9.67 4.73
C LEU A 72 -3.34 9.76 3.74
N MET A 73 -3.05 9.40 2.49
CA MET A 73 -4.03 9.42 1.40
C MET A 73 -4.79 8.10 1.34
N ARG A 74 -6.08 8.19 0.97
CA ARG A 74 -6.96 7.03 0.77
C ARG A 74 -7.77 7.17 -0.53
N PRO A 75 -8.33 6.10 -1.10
CA PRO A 75 -9.15 6.18 -2.31
C PRO A 75 -10.43 7.00 -2.10
N TYR A 76 -11.03 7.48 -3.18
CA TYR A 76 -12.41 7.96 -3.19
C TYR A 76 -13.36 6.80 -2.88
N SER A 77 -14.35 7.06 -2.03
CA SER A 77 -15.30 6.03 -1.61
C SER A 77 -16.16 5.55 -2.78
N ARG A 78 -16.26 4.24 -2.93
CA ARG A 78 -17.08 3.60 -3.99
C ARG A 78 -18.59 3.65 -3.73
N ARG A 79 -19.02 4.19 -2.59
CA ARG A 79 -20.44 4.36 -2.25
C ARG A 79 -21.17 5.30 -3.21
N ASN A 80 -20.46 6.28 -3.74
CA ASN A 80 -20.98 7.23 -4.70
C ASN A 80 -20.54 6.86 -6.12
N ARG A 81 -21.27 7.35 -7.12
CA ARG A 81 -20.85 7.23 -8.52
C ARG A 81 -19.55 8.01 -8.71
N LEU A 82 -18.44 7.28 -8.84
CA LEU A 82 -17.12 7.86 -9.10
C LEU A 82 -17.07 8.51 -10.49
N THR A 83 -16.52 9.72 -10.54
CA THR A 83 -16.13 10.39 -11.79
C THR A 83 -14.98 9.64 -12.47
N GLU A 84 -14.68 9.97 -13.72
CA GLU A 84 -13.59 9.36 -14.48
C GLU A 84 -12.23 9.63 -13.83
N THR A 85 -11.96 10.89 -13.46
CA THR A 85 -10.80 11.31 -12.67
C THR A 85 -10.65 10.52 -11.38
N GLN A 86 -11.74 10.36 -10.62
CA GLN A 86 -11.71 9.58 -9.37
C GLN A 86 -11.45 8.09 -9.60
N ARG A 87 -11.90 7.53 -10.73
CA ARG A 87 -11.62 6.13 -11.11
C ARG A 87 -10.14 5.95 -11.45
N ILE A 88 -9.57 6.88 -12.22
CA ILE A 88 -8.12 6.89 -12.53
C ILE A 88 -7.31 6.99 -11.24
N TYR A 89 -7.64 7.96 -10.38
CA TYR A 89 -6.99 8.10 -9.08
C TYR A 89 -7.09 6.80 -8.27
N ASN A 90 -8.29 6.24 -8.10
CA ASN A 90 -8.48 5.01 -7.32
C ASN A 90 -7.69 3.82 -7.88
N TYR A 91 -7.59 3.71 -9.21
CA TYR A 91 -6.78 2.68 -9.84
C TYR A 91 -5.29 2.92 -9.58
N ARG A 92 -4.78 4.14 -9.81
CA ARG A 92 -3.38 4.51 -9.54
C ARG A 92 -3.02 4.31 -8.08
N HIS A 93 -3.91 4.69 -7.17
CA HIS A 93 -3.82 4.50 -5.72
C HIS A 93 -3.84 3.02 -5.30
N SER A 94 -4.44 2.13 -6.10
CA SER A 94 -4.40 0.69 -5.84
C SER A 94 -3.04 0.06 -6.12
N ARG A 95 -2.21 0.68 -6.99
CA ARG A 95 -0.94 0.09 -7.40
C ARG A 95 0.09 0.01 -6.27
N PRO A 96 0.35 1.07 -5.48
CA PRO A 96 1.27 0.98 -4.34
C PRO A 96 0.80 -0.02 -3.27
N ARG A 97 -0.52 -0.22 -3.11
CA ARG A 97 -1.05 -1.20 -2.13
C ARG A 97 -0.67 -2.64 -2.47
N ARG A 98 -0.48 -2.97 -3.75
CA ARG A 98 0.07 -4.26 -4.15
C ARG A 98 1.47 -4.50 -3.62
N VAL A 99 2.25 -3.44 -3.39
CA VAL A 99 3.61 -3.58 -2.85
C VAL A 99 3.55 -4.15 -1.44
N ILE A 100 2.68 -3.63 -0.56
CA ILE A 100 2.58 -4.15 0.80
C ILE A 100 1.94 -5.54 0.85
N GLU A 101 0.99 -5.83 -0.03
CA GLU A 101 0.46 -7.19 -0.21
C GLU A 101 1.57 -8.18 -0.60
N ASN A 102 2.41 -7.82 -1.57
CA ASN A 102 3.56 -8.63 -1.98
C ASN A 102 4.57 -8.78 -0.83
N ALA A 103 4.85 -7.73 -0.06
CA ALA A 103 5.75 -7.79 1.09
C ALA A 103 5.28 -8.83 2.13
N PHE A 104 4.00 -8.79 2.50
CA PHE A 104 3.39 -9.80 3.37
C PHE A 104 3.37 -11.19 2.73
N GLY A 105 3.09 -11.29 1.43
CA GLY A 105 3.15 -12.52 0.66
C GLY A 105 4.53 -13.18 0.73
N ILE A 106 5.60 -12.43 0.46
CA ILE A 106 6.99 -12.90 0.57
C ILE A 106 7.29 -13.33 2.00
N LEU A 107 6.99 -12.49 2.99
CA LEU A 107 7.29 -12.76 4.40
C LEU A 107 6.66 -14.08 4.84
N THR A 108 5.36 -14.26 4.61
CA THR A 108 4.62 -15.43 5.10
C THR A 108 4.95 -16.71 4.34
N THR A 109 5.26 -16.64 3.05
CA THR A 109 5.67 -17.82 2.26
C THR A 109 7.09 -18.29 2.58
N ARG A 110 8.02 -17.36 2.80
CA ARG A 110 9.40 -17.67 3.18
C ARG A 110 9.52 -18.11 4.63
N TRP A 111 8.81 -17.46 5.54
CA TRP A 111 8.82 -17.76 6.96
C TRP A 111 7.57 -18.56 7.34
N ARG A 112 7.56 -19.85 6.96
CA ARG A 112 6.40 -20.75 7.12
C ARG A 112 5.86 -20.86 8.55
N ILE A 113 6.66 -20.53 9.56
CA ILE A 113 6.21 -20.44 10.96
C ILE A 113 5.02 -19.48 11.13
N LEU A 114 4.94 -18.44 10.30
CA LEU A 114 3.83 -17.46 10.29
C LEU A 114 2.53 -18.01 9.69
N ARG A 115 2.58 -19.20 9.07
CA ARG A 115 1.42 -19.85 8.44
C ARG A 115 0.83 -20.99 9.27
N THR A 116 1.37 -21.21 10.47
CA THR A 116 0.97 -22.29 11.36
C THR A 116 0.52 -21.72 12.69
N THR A 117 -0.38 -22.43 13.37
CA THR A 117 -0.65 -22.15 14.78
C THR A 117 0.63 -22.36 15.58
N VAL A 118 1.11 -21.29 16.22
CA VAL A 118 2.31 -21.34 17.04
C VAL A 118 1.91 -21.59 18.49
N ALA A 119 2.24 -22.77 19.03
CA ALA A 119 1.95 -23.15 20.41
C ALA A 119 2.94 -22.48 21.39
N LEU A 120 2.99 -21.15 21.40
CA LEU A 120 3.84 -20.34 22.27
C LEU A 120 3.01 -19.22 22.92
N LEU A 121 3.58 -18.60 23.96
CA LEU A 121 2.98 -17.42 24.59
C LEU A 121 2.93 -16.24 23.59
N PRO A 122 1.94 -15.33 23.69
CA PRO A 122 1.79 -14.20 22.77
C PRO A 122 3.08 -13.37 22.59
N HIS A 123 3.75 -13.06 23.69
CA HIS A 123 5.03 -12.32 23.65
C HIS A 123 6.13 -13.03 22.85
N SER A 124 6.20 -14.36 22.94
CA SER A 124 7.15 -15.15 22.14
C SER A 124 6.79 -15.12 20.66
N VAL A 125 5.50 -15.14 20.34
CA VAL A 125 5.01 -15.04 18.95
C VAL A 125 5.32 -13.64 18.38
N GLU A 126 5.11 -12.57 19.15
CA GLU A 126 5.48 -11.21 18.77
C GLU A 126 6.98 -11.12 18.42
N ASN A 127 7.85 -11.66 19.27
CA ASN A 127 9.29 -11.69 19.03
C ASN A 127 9.66 -12.48 17.75
N ILE A 128 8.95 -13.58 17.46
CA ILE A 128 9.13 -14.32 16.20
C ILE A 128 8.73 -13.44 15.01
N VAL A 129 7.59 -12.75 15.07
CA VAL A 129 7.14 -11.86 13.99
C VAL A 129 8.19 -10.76 13.76
N TYR A 130 8.62 -10.07 14.82
CA TYR A 130 9.66 -9.05 14.72
C TYR A 130 10.97 -9.60 14.13
N ALA A 131 11.43 -10.77 14.59
CA ALA A 131 12.63 -11.40 14.05
C ALA A 131 12.50 -11.74 12.56
N THR A 132 11.37 -12.31 12.13
CA THR A 132 11.14 -12.65 10.71
C THR A 132 11.12 -11.40 9.82
N VAL A 133 10.58 -10.29 10.30
CA VAL A 133 10.53 -9.01 9.58
C VAL A 133 11.92 -8.39 9.48
N CYS A 134 12.69 -8.40 10.57
CA CYS A 134 14.09 -7.95 10.56
C CYS A 134 14.94 -8.76 9.57
N LEU A 135 14.82 -10.10 9.60
CA LEU A 135 15.55 -10.99 8.70
C LEU A 135 15.08 -10.83 7.25
N HIS A 136 13.79 -10.68 7.01
CA HIS A 136 13.24 -10.36 5.69
C HIS A 136 13.87 -9.08 5.13
N ASN A 137 13.82 -7.99 5.89
CA ASN A 137 14.39 -6.70 5.47
C ASN A 137 15.90 -6.81 5.21
N PHE A 138 16.64 -7.53 6.05
CA PHE A 138 18.07 -7.76 5.86
C PHE A 138 18.37 -8.47 4.53
N ILE A 139 17.65 -9.55 4.23
CA ILE A 139 17.84 -10.32 3.01
C ILE A 139 17.43 -9.49 1.79
N MET A 140 16.26 -8.82 1.84
CA MET A 140 15.78 -7.96 0.76
C MET A 140 16.80 -6.88 0.41
N LYS A 141 17.34 -6.17 1.42
CA LYS A 141 18.39 -5.15 1.22
C LYS A 141 19.66 -5.72 0.60
N ARG A 142 20.08 -6.92 1.02
CA ARG A 142 21.24 -7.59 0.41
C ARG A 142 20.99 -7.91 -1.07
N GLU A 143 19.80 -8.42 -1.40
CA GLU A 143 19.45 -8.77 -2.79
C GLU A 143 19.26 -7.55 -3.69
N GLN A 144 18.97 -6.36 -3.15
CA GLN A 144 18.93 -5.12 -3.92
C GLN A 144 20.30 -4.75 -4.52
N HIS A 145 21.38 -5.03 -3.80
CA HIS A 145 22.74 -4.75 -4.24
C HIS A 145 23.39 -5.92 -5.01
N GLN A 146 22.72 -7.07 -5.07
CA GLN A 146 23.22 -8.24 -5.77
C GLN A 146 22.93 -8.15 -7.26
N GLN A 147 23.96 -8.33 -8.09
CA GLN A 147 23.80 -8.52 -9.52
C GLN A 147 23.51 -10.01 -9.82
N GLY A 148 22.59 -10.28 -10.74
CA GLY A 148 22.22 -11.63 -11.15
C GLY A 148 21.01 -12.20 -10.42
N PHE A 149 21.02 -13.51 -10.19
CA PHE A 149 19.86 -14.24 -9.67
C PHE A 149 19.58 -13.90 -8.19
N LYS A 150 18.32 -13.60 -7.88
CA LYS A 150 17.80 -13.37 -6.52
C LYS A 150 17.13 -14.65 -6.02
N GLN A 151 17.54 -15.14 -4.86
CA GLN A 151 17.05 -16.40 -4.29
C GLN A 151 15.82 -16.20 -3.39
N TYR A 152 15.77 -15.11 -2.64
CA TYR A 152 14.72 -14.80 -1.67
C TYR A 152 13.51 -14.12 -2.32
N CYS A 153 13.74 -13.18 -3.23
CA CYS A 153 12.70 -12.56 -4.04
C CYS A 153 13.06 -12.54 -5.54
N PRO A 154 13.01 -13.70 -6.23
CA PRO A 154 13.18 -13.73 -7.68
C PRO A 154 12.08 -12.90 -8.38
N PRO A 155 12.30 -12.41 -9.61
CA PRO A 155 11.35 -11.53 -10.28
C PRO A 155 9.92 -12.09 -10.39
N ALA A 156 9.76 -13.39 -10.66
CA ALA A 156 8.45 -14.04 -10.77
C ALA A 156 7.73 -14.20 -9.42
N TYR A 157 8.44 -13.99 -8.30
CA TYR A 157 7.87 -14.24 -6.98
C TYR A 157 6.79 -13.23 -6.63
N VAL A 158 6.94 -11.97 -7.05
CA VAL A 158 6.00 -10.87 -6.81
C VAL A 158 5.10 -10.62 -8.02
N ASP A 159 3.98 -9.91 -7.79
CA ASP A 159 3.08 -9.52 -8.88
C ASP A 159 3.85 -8.74 -9.97
N GLN A 160 3.72 -9.19 -11.21
CA GLN A 160 4.29 -8.53 -12.38
C GLN A 160 3.22 -7.84 -13.21
N GLU A 161 3.63 -6.92 -14.08
CA GLU A 161 2.79 -6.30 -15.08
C GLU A 161 3.26 -6.78 -16.45
N ASP A 162 2.37 -7.42 -17.22
CA ASP A 162 2.67 -7.86 -18.58
C ASP A 162 2.70 -6.66 -19.56
N GLY A 163 3.05 -6.93 -20.82
CA GLY A 163 3.08 -5.91 -21.88
C GLY A 163 1.73 -5.21 -22.10
N ASP A 164 0.63 -5.90 -21.78
CA ASP A 164 -0.75 -5.43 -21.89
C ASP A 164 -1.29 -4.85 -20.57
N ARG A 165 -0.41 -4.60 -19.58
CA ARG A 165 -0.76 -4.02 -18.27
C ARG A 165 -1.66 -4.90 -17.41
N HIS A 166 -1.82 -6.18 -17.76
CA HIS A 166 -2.42 -7.15 -16.85
C HIS A 166 -1.45 -7.45 -15.73
N ILE A 167 -2.03 -7.71 -14.57
CA ILE A 167 -1.26 -8.13 -13.43
C ILE A 167 -1.14 -9.64 -13.49
N ILE A 168 0.08 -10.11 -13.66
CA ILE A 168 0.45 -11.51 -13.49
C ILE A 168 0.64 -11.71 -11.98
N PRO A 169 -0.19 -12.54 -11.33
CA PRO A 169 -0.05 -12.81 -9.90
C PRO A 169 1.32 -13.44 -9.61
N GLY A 170 2.00 -12.96 -8.56
CA GLY A 170 3.31 -13.51 -8.16
C GLY A 170 3.21 -14.95 -7.65
N GLU A 171 4.29 -15.72 -7.80
CA GLU A 171 4.34 -17.14 -7.39
C GLU A 171 4.00 -17.34 -5.91
N TRP A 172 4.26 -16.36 -5.03
CA TRP A 172 3.90 -16.46 -3.61
C TRP A 172 2.39 -16.73 -3.41
N ARG A 173 1.54 -16.32 -4.36
CA ARG A 173 0.09 -16.53 -4.31
C ARG A 173 -0.31 -17.99 -4.53
N ASN A 174 0.53 -18.80 -5.18
CA ASN A 174 0.27 -20.25 -5.33
C ASN A 174 0.39 -20.98 -3.99
N ASP A 175 1.30 -20.50 -3.14
CA ASP A 175 1.46 -21.00 -1.77
C ASP A 175 0.37 -20.46 -0.83
N ALA A 176 -0.43 -19.46 -1.25
CA ALA A 176 -1.29 -18.64 -0.39
C ALA A 176 -2.66 -19.23 -0.06
N GLN A 177 -2.96 -20.51 -0.34
CA GLN A 177 -4.22 -21.14 0.09
C GLN A 177 -4.48 -21.10 1.61
N ALA A 178 -3.52 -20.60 2.42
CA ALA A 178 -3.63 -20.43 3.87
C ALA A 178 -3.62 -18.96 4.36
N LEU A 179 -3.58 -17.94 3.48
CA LEU A 179 -3.53 -16.55 3.93
C LEU A 179 -4.94 -15.99 4.12
N ASN A 180 -5.40 -15.94 5.37
CA ASN A 180 -6.57 -15.16 5.81
C ASN A 180 -6.27 -13.64 5.81
N ILE A 181 -5.70 -13.11 4.72
CA ILE A 181 -5.62 -11.66 4.51
C ILE A 181 -7.02 -11.22 4.09
N GLN A 182 -7.87 -10.97 5.08
CA GLN A 182 -9.24 -10.53 4.83
C GLN A 182 -9.23 -9.08 4.35
N ASN A 183 -10.08 -8.77 3.37
CA ASN A 183 -10.35 -7.38 3.00
C ASN A 183 -11.01 -6.69 4.20
N LEU A 184 -10.35 -5.67 4.73
CA LEU A 184 -10.78 -5.00 5.96
C LEU A 184 -12.07 -4.21 5.73
N HIS A 185 -13.04 -4.39 6.63
CA HIS A 185 -14.30 -3.66 6.59
C HIS A 185 -14.17 -2.29 7.29
N ARG A 186 -14.83 -1.27 6.74
CA ARG A 186 -14.74 0.11 7.20
C ARG A 186 -15.28 0.30 8.62
N VAL A 187 -14.48 0.92 9.49
CA VAL A 187 -14.92 1.38 10.83
C VAL A 187 -14.57 2.86 11.03
N GLY A 188 -15.61 3.69 11.16
CA GLY A 188 -15.51 5.09 11.60
C GLY A 188 -15.36 6.15 10.51
N GLY A 189 -15.81 7.36 10.79
CA GLY A 189 -15.74 8.51 9.90
C GLY A 189 -15.11 9.71 10.59
N ASN A 190 -13.80 9.90 10.40
CA ASN A 190 -13.21 11.21 10.63
C ASN A 190 -13.48 12.08 9.39
N ARG A 191 -14.07 13.27 9.61
CA ARG A 191 -14.17 14.30 8.57
C ARG A 191 -12.75 14.71 8.21
N ALA A 192 -12.37 14.47 6.96
CA ALA A 192 -11.11 14.95 6.43
C ALA A 192 -11.08 16.48 6.49
N GLY A 193 -9.96 17.07 6.86
CA GLY A 193 -9.77 18.51 6.71
C GLY A 193 -9.85 18.91 5.24
N ALA A 194 -10.36 20.12 4.97
CA ALA A 194 -10.50 20.63 3.60
C ALA A 194 -9.18 20.57 2.81
N ALA A 195 -8.05 20.79 3.47
CA ALA A 195 -6.71 20.69 2.87
C ALA A 195 -6.38 19.29 2.34
N ALA A 196 -6.69 18.23 3.10
CA ALA A 196 -6.40 16.86 2.68
C ALA A 196 -7.31 16.39 1.53
N VAL A 197 -8.55 16.90 1.49
CA VAL A 197 -9.45 16.68 0.34
C VAL A 197 -8.89 17.38 -0.89
N ASN A 198 -8.52 18.66 -0.77
CA ASN A 198 -7.97 19.45 -1.86
C ASN A 198 -6.66 18.85 -2.41
N GLN A 199 -5.75 18.39 -1.53
CA GLN A 199 -4.52 17.72 -1.94
C GLN A 199 -4.80 16.46 -2.78
N ARG A 200 -5.78 15.65 -2.36
CA ARG A 200 -6.18 14.46 -3.12
C ARG A 200 -6.77 14.82 -4.47
N ASP A 201 -7.62 15.84 -4.51
CA ASP A 201 -8.30 16.29 -5.73
C ASP A 201 -7.27 16.87 -6.72
N ILE A 202 -6.31 17.67 -6.27
CA ILE A 202 -5.16 18.15 -7.07
C ILE A 202 -4.39 16.97 -7.67
N LEU A 203 -4.07 15.96 -6.85
CA LEU A 203 -3.36 14.78 -7.34
C LEU A 203 -4.21 13.97 -8.34
N ALA A 204 -5.52 13.86 -8.11
CA ALA A 204 -6.42 13.19 -9.03
C ALA A 204 -6.48 13.91 -10.39
N ASP A 205 -6.57 15.24 -10.37
CA ASP A 205 -6.59 16.07 -11.57
C ASP A 205 -5.25 16.00 -12.31
N TYR A 206 -4.12 16.04 -11.60
CA TYR A 206 -2.79 15.83 -12.21
C TYR A 206 -2.71 14.50 -12.94
N LEU A 207 -3.16 13.40 -12.31
CA LEU A 207 -3.13 12.07 -12.91
C LEU A 207 -4.09 11.91 -14.10
N ALA A 208 -5.18 12.67 -14.14
CA ALA A 208 -6.22 12.53 -15.16
C ALA A 208 -6.07 13.50 -16.33
N ASN A 209 -5.61 14.73 -16.10
CA ASN A 209 -5.76 15.83 -17.05
C ASN A 209 -4.44 16.50 -17.46
N HIS A 210 -3.33 16.29 -16.74
CA HIS A 210 -2.04 16.92 -17.07
C HIS A 210 -1.21 16.02 -18.00
N GLU A 211 -0.66 16.55 -19.09
CA GLU A 211 0.16 15.77 -20.05
C GLU A 211 1.26 14.94 -19.33
N GLU A 212 1.93 15.56 -18.37
CA GLU A 212 3.00 14.95 -17.56
C GLU A 212 2.52 13.88 -16.54
N GLY A 213 1.29 14.01 -16.04
CA GLY A 213 0.75 13.11 -15.01
C GLY A 213 0.00 11.91 -15.56
N GLN A 214 -0.56 12.08 -16.76
CA GLN A 214 -1.25 11.03 -17.49
C GLN A 214 -0.27 9.96 -17.99
N VAL A 215 -0.80 8.77 -18.18
CA VAL A 215 -0.07 7.69 -18.85
C VAL A 215 -0.94 7.06 -19.92
N PRO A 216 -0.39 6.66 -21.09
CA PRO A 216 -1.19 6.26 -22.24
C PRO A 216 -2.16 5.11 -21.97
N TRP A 217 -1.82 4.22 -21.05
CA TRP A 217 -2.55 3.01 -20.76
C TRP A 217 -3.66 3.18 -19.71
N GLN A 218 -3.72 4.28 -18.95
CA GLN A 218 -4.64 4.35 -17.81
C GLN A 218 -6.10 4.33 -18.23
N TRP A 219 -6.43 4.98 -19.34
CA TRP A 219 -7.78 5.03 -19.88
C TRP A 219 -8.24 3.65 -20.33
N SER A 220 -7.39 2.91 -21.05
CA SER A 220 -7.74 1.55 -21.46
C SER A 220 -7.93 0.64 -20.26
N VAL A 221 -7.04 0.67 -19.27
CA VAL A 221 -7.11 -0.23 -18.11
C VAL A 221 -8.29 0.10 -17.18
N VAL A 222 -8.54 1.38 -16.89
CA VAL A 222 -9.59 1.82 -15.95
C VAL A 222 -10.99 1.60 -16.52
N PHE A 223 -11.15 1.71 -17.84
CA PHE A 223 -12.44 1.68 -18.52
C PHE A 223 -12.62 0.48 -19.45
N ARG A 224 -11.78 -0.55 -19.36
CA ARG A 224 -11.97 -1.84 -20.04
C ARG A 224 -13.42 -2.30 -19.98
N GLY A 225 -14.00 -2.60 -21.15
CA GLY A 225 -15.40 -3.02 -21.29
C GLY A 225 -16.42 -1.88 -21.30
N ARG A 226 -15.99 -0.61 -21.41
CA ARG A 226 -16.87 0.55 -21.64
C ARG A 226 -16.44 1.28 -22.91
N ASN A 227 -17.41 1.65 -23.74
CA ASN A 227 -17.16 2.56 -24.86
C ASN A 227 -17.02 3.97 -24.31
N ILE A 228 -15.77 4.42 -24.17
CA ILE A 228 -15.43 5.81 -23.89
C ILE A 228 -14.61 6.36 -25.05
N ASN A 229 -14.89 7.60 -25.45
CA ASN A 229 -13.96 8.36 -26.28
C ASN A 229 -12.84 8.81 -25.37
N VAL A 230 -11.66 8.23 -25.55
CA VAL A 230 -10.45 8.69 -24.86
C VAL A 230 -10.16 10.13 -25.33
N PRO A 231 -9.88 11.08 -24.43
CA PRO A 231 -9.53 12.46 -24.80
C PRO A 231 -8.24 12.53 -25.62
#